data_AF-A0A238UPR6-F1
#
_entry.id   AF-A0A238UPR6-F1
#
_cell.length_a   1.000
_cell.length_b   1.000
_cell.length_c   1.000
_cell.angle_alpha   90.00
_cell.angle_beta   90.00
_cell.angle_gamma   90.00
#
_symmetry.space_group_name_H-M   'P 1'
#
loop_
_entity.id
_entity.type
_entity.pdbx_description
1 polymer ?
#
loop_
_entity_poly.entity_id
_entity_poly.type
_entity_poly.pdbx_seq_one_letter_code
_entity_poly.pdbx_strand_id
1 'polypeptide(L)'
;MSGPQPGSHKRTITVHELLERSARAALDLQREDGSFPPGQNGVYDEPETPVRTTSHWLTTLSKVYALTGERVFADAASDAADYLLGDDARPHGNTFYSRTVADKDACDGVIGQAAPIRGLSLAGRILDREELYKTAEEVFFLHPFDRRLGLWERVEIDGERLSFDRTVNHQLTFAAAGAELLRSVETVRDPLETFLDQLEKNMTQRKNGVIRHYINPPVSKVIRTVLGQPRHWPLLWNILAFGYHSFSEERRRKEIGYLPVVVSSLARLHREFPDHELWQRGSIDTAVEYLTSRDSDGAYRIRTAASGSMLPGIEAGYGLFVFGYMDPCRDLIAADISEHFDAERGLLDRNATDPISQSSKIYNLALFPDPQFTIRL
;
A
#
# COMPACT_ATOMS: atom_id res chain seq x y z
N MET A 1 7.65 18.44 -50.59
CA MET A 1 6.49 17.61 -50.19
C MET A 1 6.92 16.79 -49.00
N SER A 2 6.56 17.23 -47.80
CA SER A 2 6.82 16.52 -46.56
C SER A 2 5.88 15.33 -46.50
N GLY A 3 6.41 14.11 -46.57
CA GLY A 3 5.61 12.90 -46.48
C GLY A 3 4.86 12.83 -45.14
N PRO A 4 3.69 12.18 -45.08
CA PRO A 4 2.95 12.00 -43.83
C PRO A 4 3.84 11.25 -42.84
N GLN A 5 4.01 11.81 -41.64
CA GLN A 5 4.64 11.07 -40.56
C GLN A 5 3.84 9.79 -40.29
N PRO A 6 4.49 8.63 -40.14
CA PRO A 6 3.80 7.38 -39.82
C PRO A 6 3.01 7.59 -38.52
N GLY A 7 1.70 7.42 -38.62
CA GLY A 7 0.81 7.53 -37.47
C GLY A 7 1.29 6.57 -36.39
N SER A 8 1.61 7.10 -35.21
CA SER A 8 1.85 6.33 -34.00
C SER A 8 0.67 5.40 -33.75
N HIS A 9 0.80 4.13 -34.13
CA HIS A 9 -0.19 3.11 -33.80
C HIS A 9 -0.23 2.97 -32.28
N LYS A 10 -1.32 3.43 -31.65
CA LYS A 10 -1.56 3.23 -30.22
C LYS A 10 -1.45 1.74 -29.90
N ARG A 11 -0.51 1.38 -29.04
CA ARG A 11 -0.28 -0.01 -28.66
C ARG A 11 -1.19 -0.32 -27.48
N THR A 12 -1.89 -1.45 -27.53
CA THR A 12 -2.62 -1.94 -26.36
C THR A 12 -1.76 -3.00 -25.67
N ILE A 13 -1.69 -2.96 -24.34
CA ILE A 13 -1.07 -3.99 -23.51
C ILE A 13 -2.05 -4.40 -22.41
N THR A 14 -2.08 -5.67 -22.05
CA THR A 14 -2.86 -6.15 -20.91
C THR A 14 -2.08 -6.01 -19.61
N VAL A 15 -2.80 -5.89 -18.49
CA VAL A 15 -2.20 -5.98 -17.15
C VAL A 15 -1.43 -7.29 -16.97
N HIS A 16 -1.94 -8.40 -17.49
CA HIS A 16 -1.24 -9.68 -17.46
C HIS A 16 0.11 -9.61 -18.17
N GLU A 17 0.16 -9.12 -19.41
CA GLU A 17 1.42 -8.99 -20.16
C GLU A 17 2.44 -8.08 -19.44
N LEU A 18 1.97 -6.99 -18.81
CA LEU A 18 2.85 -6.13 -18.01
C LEU A 18 3.41 -6.87 -16.78
N LEU A 19 2.55 -7.55 -16.02
CA LEU A 19 2.96 -8.32 -14.84
C LEU A 19 3.95 -9.41 -15.20
N GLU A 20 3.69 -10.18 -16.26
CA GLU A 20 4.58 -11.27 -16.68
C GLU A 20 5.95 -10.75 -17.11
N ARG A 21 6.00 -9.66 -17.89
CA ARG A 21 7.27 -9.03 -18.30
C ARG A 21 8.08 -8.57 -17.10
N SER A 22 7.45 -7.87 -16.15
CA SER A 22 8.13 -7.40 -14.96
C SER A 22 8.54 -8.54 -14.02
N ALA A 23 7.71 -9.57 -13.88
CA ALA A 23 8.07 -10.76 -13.11
C ALA A 23 9.30 -11.46 -13.72
N ARG A 24 9.33 -11.63 -15.05
CA ARG A 24 10.45 -12.28 -15.74
C ARG A 24 11.75 -11.47 -15.61
N ALA A 25 11.67 -10.15 -15.73
CA ALA A 25 12.82 -9.25 -15.49
C ALA A 25 13.28 -9.26 -14.02
N ALA A 26 12.34 -9.40 -13.08
CA ALA A 26 12.66 -9.43 -11.65
C ALA A 26 13.41 -10.69 -11.23
N LEU A 27 13.32 -11.80 -11.97
CA LEU A 27 14.10 -13.02 -11.67
C LEU A 27 15.60 -12.72 -11.62
N ASP A 28 16.11 -11.83 -12.47
CA ASP A 28 17.52 -11.42 -12.49
C ASP A 28 17.90 -10.49 -11.33
N LEU A 29 16.92 -9.97 -10.58
CA LEU A 29 17.12 -9.09 -9.43
C LEU A 29 17.15 -9.85 -8.10
N GLN A 30 16.59 -11.07 -8.06
CA GLN A 30 16.53 -11.86 -6.84
C GLN A 30 17.93 -12.31 -6.43
N ARG A 31 18.24 -12.12 -5.15
CA ARG A 31 19.52 -12.50 -4.56
C ARG A 31 19.49 -13.97 -4.13
N GLU A 32 20.67 -14.52 -3.86
CA GLU A 32 20.82 -15.92 -3.42
C GLU A 32 20.09 -16.23 -2.10
N ASP A 33 19.88 -15.23 -1.24
CA ASP A 33 19.12 -15.35 0.01
C ASP A 33 17.59 -15.27 -0.18
N GLY A 34 17.12 -15.17 -1.43
CA GLY A 34 15.71 -15.01 -1.79
C GLY A 34 15.21 -13.56 -1.75
N SER A 35 15.97 -12.63 -1.19
CA SER A 35 15.57 -11.22 -1.07
C SER A 35 15.70 -10.46 -2.39
N PHE A 36 14.93 -9.38 -2.51
CA PHE A 36 15.08 -8.39 -3.58
C PHE A 36 15.86 -7.17 -3.07
N PRO A 37 16.49 -6.37 -3.95
CA PRO A 37 17.24 -5.21 -3.50
C PRO A 37 16.36 -4.26 -2.67
N PRO A 38 16.90 -3.63 -1.60
CA PRO A 38 16.18 -2.66 -0.82
C PRO A 38 15.91 -1.41 -1.67
N GLY A 39 14.76 -0.79 -1.42
CA GLY A 39 14.43 0.52 -1.97
C GLY A 39 14.60 1.62 -0.92
N GLN A 40 13.97 2.74 -1.21
CA GLN A 40 13.84 3.90 -0.35
C GLN A 40 12.36 4.16 -0.06
N ASN A 41 12.10 4.72 1.12
CA ASN A 41 10.75 5.03 1.57
C ASN A 41 10.19 6.25 0.83
N GLY A 42 9.48 6.00 -0.27
CA GLY A 42 8.57 6.92 -0.96
C GLY A 42 9.02 8.39 -0.94
N VAL A 43 8.23 9.24 -0.26
CA VAL A 43 8.42 10.70 -0.21
C VAL A 43 9.55 11.13 0.73
N TYR A 44 10.05 10.22 1.58
CA TYR A 44 11.01 10.53 2.64
C TYR A 44 12.46 10.21 2.27
N ASP A 45 12.71 9.46 1.19
CA ASP A 45 14.06 9.11 0.72
C ASP A 45 14.92 8.41 1.80
N GLU A 46 14.24 7.65 2.67
CA GLU A 46 14.86 6.97 3.80
C GLU A 46 15.27 5.54 3.41
N PRO A 47 16.44 5.05 3.85
CA PRO A 47 16.88 3.69 3.58
C PRO A 47 15.93 2.67 4.24
N GLU A 48 15.42 1.75 3.43
CA GLU A 48 14.63 0.60 3.87
C GLU A 48 15.46 -0.68 3.82
N THR A 49 14.98 -1.71 4.51
CA THR A 49 15.48 -3.07 4.30
C THR A 49 14.85 -3.68 3.05
N PRO A 50 15.30 -4.87 2.60
CA PRO A 50 14.66 -5.61 1.51
C PRO A 50 13.19 -6.03 1.75
N VAL A 51 12.66 -5.92 2.96
CA VAL A 51 11.35 -6.48 3.33
C VAL A 51 10.23 -6.00 2.42
N ARG A 52 10.13 -4.68 2.18
CA ARG A 52 9.01 -4.11 1.41
C ARG A 52 9.08 -4.53 -0.06
N THR A 53 10.25 -4.37 -0.69
CA THR A 53 10.45 -4.71 -2.10
C THR A 53 10.28 -6.21 -2.34
N THR A 54 10.81 -7.05 -1.43
CA THR A 54 10.62 -8.51 -1.49
C THR A 54 9.15 -8.89 -1.36
N SER A 55 8.39 -8.23 -0.48
CA SER A 55 6.94 -8.48 -0.33
C SER A 55 6.13 -8.08 -1.57
N HIS A 56 6.51 -6.99 -2.23
CA HIS A 56 5.90 -6.58 -3.49
C HIS A 56 6.19 -7.59 -4.61
N TRP A 57 7.44 -8.04 -4.74
CA TRP A 57 7.81 -9.05 -5.73
C TRP A 57 7.19 -10.41 -5.44
N LEU A 58 7.10 -10.84 -4.18
CA LEU A 58 6.37 -12.03 -3.76
C LEU A 58 4.92 -11.99 -4.27
N THR A 59 4.25 -10.84 -4.14
CA THR A 59 2.88 -10.62 -4.63
C THR A 59 2.82 -10.78 -6.15
N THR A 60 3.73 -10.12 -6.89
CA THR A 60 3.79 -10.17 -8.36
C THR A 60 4.09 -11.58 -8.87
N LEU A 61 5.13 -12.23 -8.36
CA LEU A 61 5.56 -13.57 -8.76
C LEU A 61 4.47 -14.61 -8.48
N SER A 62 3.86 -14.56 -7.29
CA SER A 62 2.73 -15.44 -6.95
C SER A 62 1.57 -15.25 -7.92
N LYS A 63 1.21 -13.99 -8.22
CA LYS A 63 0.13 -13.70 -9.17
C LYS A 63 0.44 -14.21 -10.57
N VAL A 64 1.66 -13.98 -11.07
CA VAL A 64 2.07 -14.43 -12.41
C VAL A 64 2.14 -15.95 -12.49
N TYR A 65 2.63 -16.63 -11.44
CA TYR A 65 2.56 -18.08 -11.35
C TYR A 65 1.11 -18.59 -11.45
N ALA A 66 0.18 -18.00 -10.69
CA ALA A 66 -1.23 -18.40 -10.76
C ALA A 66 -1.87 -18.16 -12.13
N LEU A 67 -1.36 -17.21 -12.92
CA LEU A 67 -1.85 -16.91 -14.28
C LEU A 67 -1.22 -17.82 -15.35
N THR A 68 0.05 -18.18 -15.21
CA THR A 68 0.85 -18.85 -16.25
C THR A 68 1.11 -20.34 -15.99
N GLY A 69 1.15 -20.75 -14.71
CA GLY A 69 1.62 -22.06 -14.29
C GLY A 69 3.13 -22.29 -14.44
N GLU A 70 3.91 -21.28 -14.83
CA GLU A 70 5.36 -21.41 -15.01
C GLU A 70 6.07 -21.54 -13.66
N ARG A 71 6.71 -22.69 -13.43
CA ARG A 71 7.35 -23.03 -12.15
C ARG A 71 8.45 -22.06 -11.71
N VAL A 72 9.15 -21.42 -12.64
CA VAL A 72 10.20 -20.44 -12.31
C VAL A 72 9.68 -19.31 -11.42
N PHE A 73 8.42 -18.89 -11.60
CA PHE A 73 7.80 -17.88 -10.75
C PHE A 73 7.37 -18.43 -9.39
N ALA A 74 6.96 -19.69 -9.31
CA ALA A 74 6.66 -20.35 -8.04
C ALA A 74 7.91 -20.54 -7.19
N ASP A 75 9.01 -20.98 -7.81
CA ASP A 75 10.30 -21.20 -7.15
C ASP A 75 10.82 -19.84 -6.61
N ALA A 76 10.87 -18.81 -7.45
CA ALA A 76 11.27 -17.45 -7.02
C ALA A 76 10.34 -16.86 -5.94
N ALA A 77 9.03 -17.09 -6.02
CA ALA A 77 8.09 -16.67 -4.98
C ALA A 77 8.33 -17.42 -3.66
N SER A 78 8.67 -18.72 -3.73
CA SER A 78 9.02 -19.50 -2.54
C SER A 78 10.27 -18.95 -1.87
N ASP A 79 11.33 -18.66 -2.64
CA ASP A 79 12.57 -18.10 -2.12
C ASP A 79 12.34 -16.73 -1.46
N ALA A 80 11.51 -15.88 -2.07
CA ALA A 80 11.12 -14.58 -1.50
C ALA A 80 10.32 -14.74 -0.20
N ALA A 81 9.46 -15.75 -0.11
CA ALA A 81 8.72 -16.07 1.10
C ALA A 81 9.65 -16.58 2.21
N ASP A 82 10.60 -17.45 1.87
CA ASP A 82 11.58 -17.99 2.82
C ASP A 82 12.47 -16.89 3.41
N TYR A 83 12.91 -15.92 2.59
CA TYR A 83 13.57 -14.72 3.09
C TYR A 83 12.71 -13.98 4.13
N LEU A 84 11.44 -13.72 3.81
CA LEU A 84 10.54 -12.98 4.71
C LEU A 84 10.28 -13.71 6.03
N LEU A 85 10.29 -15.05 6.04
CA LEU A 85 10.19 -15.85 7.26
C LEU A 85 11.49 -15.89 8.07
N GLY A 86 12.63 -15.57 7.45
CA GLY A 86 13.95 -15.64 8.06
C GLY A 86 14.25 -14.55 9.08
N ASP A 87 15.25 -14.80 9.92
CA ASP A 87 15.67 -13.90 11.02
C ASP A 87 16.13 -12.51 10.52
N ASP A 88 16.65 -12.41 9.30
CA ASP A 88 17.08 -11.13 8.71
C ASP A 88 15.89 -10.20 8.43
N ALA A 89 14.76 -10.77 8.00
CA ALA A 89 13.53 -10.04 7.71
C ALA A 89 12.66 -9.86 8.95
N ARG A 90 12.69 -10.84 9.87
CA ARG A 90 11.85 -10.88 11.09
C ARG A 90 12.69 -11.26 12.32
N PRO A 91 13.56 -10.35 12.81
CA PRO A 91 14.39 -10.61 13.98
C PRO A 91 13.56 -11.05 15.18
N HIS A 92 14.05 -12.05 15.92
CA HIS A 92 13.39 -12.60 17.11
C HIS A 92 11.99 -13.17 16.86
N GLY A 93 11.54 -13.29 15.61
CA GLY A 93 10.21 -13.76 15.27
C GLY A 93 9.09 -12.83 15.73
N ASN A 94 9.30 -11.52 15.88
CA ASN A 94 8.21 -10.57 16.20
C ASN A 94 7.66 -9.90 14.94
N THR A 95 8.05 -8.65 14.67
CA THR A 95 7.61 -7.88 13.50
C THR A 95 8.68 -7.82 12.43
N PHE A 96 8.32 -7.38 11.21
CA PHE A 96 9.25 -7.25 10.11
C PHE A 96 10.15 -6.03 10.27
N TYR A 97 11.46 -6.24 10.09
CA TYR A 97 12.47 -5.19 10.10
C TYR A 97 12.39 -4.39 8.81
N SER A 98 11.73 -3.23 8.84
CA SER A 98 11.34 -2.50 7.62
C SER A 98 12.21 -1.27 7.33
N ARG A 99 12.84 -0.66 8.35
CA ARG A 99 13.73 0.50 8.16
C ARG A 99 14.95 0.49 9.06
N THR A 100 16.04 1.09 8.59
CA THR A 100 17.33 1.14 9.31
C THR A 100 17.68 2.55 9.80
N VAL A 101 16.70 3.45 9.88
CA VAL A 101 16.91 4.86 10.25
C VAL A 101 17.05 5.00 11.77
N ALA A 102 18.14 5.63 12.22
CA ALA A 102 18.34 5.93 13.64
C ALA A 102 17.22 6.82 14.20
N ASP A 103 16.90 6.64 15.48
CA ASP A 103 15.86 7.38 16.21
C ASP A 103 14.42 7.19 15.69
N LYS A 104 14.20 6.22 14.79
CA LYS A 104 12.88 5.75 14.37
C LYS A 104 12.70 4.29 14.73
N ASP A 105 11.44 3.87 14.86
CA ASP A 105 11.10 2.47 15.08
C ASP A 105 11.53 1.61 13.89
N ALA A 106 12.15 0.46 14.11
CA ALA A 106 12.68 -0.38 13.04
C ALA A 106 11.56 -1.08 12.24
N CYS A 107 10.38 -1.24 12.83
CA CYS A 107 9.21 -1.86 12.23
C CYS A 107 8.47 -1.00 11.17
N ASP A 108 8.82 0.29 11.03
CA ASP A 108 8.07 1.25 10.19
C ASP A 108 6.57 1.34 10.52
N GLY A 109 6.25 1.36 11.81
CA GLY A 109 4.90 1.35 12.34
C GLY A 109 4.05 0.20 11.81
N VAL A 110 2.75 0.42 11.62
CA VAL A 110 1.89 -0.64 11.06
C VAL A 110 1.98 -0.69 9.54
N ILE A 111 2.48 0.36 8.89
CA ILE A 111 2.64 0.41 7.42
C ILE A 111 3.77 -0.50 6.92
N GLY A 112 4.87 -0.63 7.67
CA GLY A 112 5.96 -1.55 7.34
C GLY A 112 5.51 -3.01 7.28
N GLN A 113 4.50 -3.35 8.07
CA GLN A 113 3.98 -4.71 8.21
C GLN A 113 2.94 -5.07 7.14
N ALA A 114 2.32 -4.06 6.52
CA ALA A 114 1.20 -4.25 5.60
C ALA A 114 1.60 -4.95 4.29
N ALA A 115 2.78 -4.66 3.74
CA ALA A 115 3.25 -5.31 2.51
C ALA A 115 3.60 -6.79 2.74
N PRO A 116 4.38 -7.17 3.77
CA PRO A 116 4.61 -8.57 4.12
C PRO A 116 3.33 -9.37 4.37
N ILE A 117 2.41 -8.85 5.20
CA ILE A 117 1.13 -9.52 5.49
C ILE A 117 0.38 -9.85 4.21
N ARG A 118 0.30 -8.87 3.30
CA ARG A 118 -0.38 -9.02 2.00
C ARG A 118 0.32 -10.05 1.11
N GLY A 119 1.64 -9.95 0.98
CA GLY A 119 2.44 -10.86 0.14
C GLY A 119 2.33 -12.30 0.62
N LEU A 120 2.54 -12.52 1.92
CA LEU A 120 2.46 -13.84 2.56
C LEU A 120 1.05 -14.43 2.53
N SER A 121 0.01 -13.62 2.76
CA SER A 121 -1.39 -14.08 2.65
C SER A 121 -1.72 -14.59 1.25
N LEU A 122 -1.32 -13.84 0.21
CA LEU A 122 -1.55 -14.24 -1.17
C LEU A 122 -0.72 -15.48 -1.55
N ALA A 123 0.59 -15.44 -1.25
CA ALA A 123 1.51 -16.51 -1.58
C ALA A 123 1.14 -17.82 -0.88
N GLY A 124 0.76 -17.78 0.40
CA GLY A 124 0.36 -18.97 1.14
C GLY A 124 -0.78 -19.73 0.49
N ARG A 125 -1.75 -19.02 -0.10
CA ARG A 125 -2.86 -19.65 -0.85
C ARG A 125 -2.46 -20.14 -2.23
N ILE A 126 -1.57 -19.43 -2.92
CA ILE A 126 -1.18 -19.76 -4.30
C ILE A 126 -0.16 -20.90 -4.35
N LEU A 127 0.79 -20.89 -3.41
CA LEU A 127 1.88 -21.86 -3.32
C LEU A 127 1.53 -23.07 -2.43
N ASP A 128 0.33 -23.08 -1.83
CA ASP A 128 -0.11 -24.08 -0.85
C ASP A 128 0.85 -24.20 0.36
N ARG A 129 1.26 -23.04 0.89
CA ARG A 129 2.19 -22.90 2.02
C ARG A 129 1.48 -22.25 3.21
N GLU A 130 0.87 -23.09 4.04
CA GLU A 130 0.05 -22.66 5.18
C GLU A 130 0.82 -21.79 6.20
N GLU A 131 2.12 -22.06 6.38
CA GLU A 131 2.99 -21.29 7.27
C GLU A 131 3.06 -19.81 6.91
N LEU A 132 2.84 -19.43 5.64
CA LEU A 132 2.91 -18.04 5.19
C LEU A 132 1.73 -17.21 5.74
N TYR A 133 0.49 -17.68 5.56
CA TYR A 133 -0.66 -16.93 6.08
C TYR A 133 -0.78 -17.03 7.60
N LYS A 134 -0.26 -18.10 8.23
CA LYS A 134 -0.13 -18.18 9.70
C LYS A 134 0.84 -17.15 10.25
N THR A 135 1.99 -16.95 9.59
CA THR A 135 2.94 -15.90 9.98
C THR A 135 2.34 -14.52 9.80
N ALA A 136 1.61 -14.29 8.71
CA ALA A 136 0.92 -13.03 8.48
C ALA A 136 -0.20 -12.76 9.51
N GLU A 137 -0.95 -13.79 9.91
CA GLU A 137 -1.91 -13.74 11.02
C GLU A 137 -1.24 -13.38 12.34
N GLU A 138 -0.14 -14.08 12.67
CA GLU A 138 0.63 -13.84 13.88
C GLU A 138 1.07 -12.38 13.96
N VAL A 139 1.70 -11.86 12.91
CA VAL A 139 2.15 -10.46 12.85
C VAL A 139 0.96 -9.50 12.95
N PHE A 140 -0.16 -9.77 12.27
CA PHE A 140 -1.34 -8.92 12.39
C PHE A 140 -1.83 -8.80 13.84
N PHE A 141 -1.90 -9.92 14.57
CA PHE A 141 -2.37 -9.95 15.96
C PHE A 141 -1.29 -9.56 16.99
N LEU A 142 -0.01 -9.54 16.62
CA LEU A 142 1.04 -8.97 17.46
C LEU A 142 0.76 -7.50 17.77
N HIS A 143 0.16 -6.74 16.82
CA HIS A 143 -0.22 -5.34 17.01
C HIS A 143 -1.50 -5.19 17.85
N PRO A 144 -1.40 -4.67 19.09
CA PRO A 144 -2.58 -4.49 19.93
C PRO A 144 -3.61 -3.56 19.28
N PHE A 145 -4.86 -4.00 19.24
CA PHE A 145 -5.98 -3.21 18.72
C PHE A 145 -6.82 -2.62 19.85
N ASP A 146 -6.90 -1.28 19.91
CA ASP A 146 -7.81 -0.60 20.84
C ASP A 146 -9.19 -0.47 20.18
N ARG A 147 -10.13 -1.32 20.58
CA ARG A 147 -11.51 -1.29 20.06
C ARG A 147 -12.25 0.01 20.31
N ARG A 148 -11.90 0.76 21.36
CA ARG A 148 -12.59 2.01 21.69
C ARG A 148 -12.20 3.11 20.73
N LEU A 149 -10.93 3.15 20.35
CA LEU A 149 -10.39 4.08 19.37
C LEU A 149 -10.53 3.56 17.93
N GLY A 150 -10.55 2.24 17.73
CA GLY A 150 -10.45 1.61 16.42
C GLY A 150 -9.09 1.87 15.78
N LEU A 151 -8.00 1.61 16.52
CA LEU A 151 -6.63 1.88 16.07
C LEU A 151 -5.69 0.78 16.53
N TRP A 152 -4.68 0.49 15.70
CA TRP A 152 -3.59 -0.42 16.06
C TRP A 152 -2.39 0.33 16.68
N GLU A 153 -1.85 -0.29 17.74
CA GLU A 153 -0.55 0.03 18.32
C GLU A 153 0.60 -0.52 17.46
N ARG A 154 1.74 0.17 17.50
CA ARG A 154 2.96 -0.31 16.83
C ARG A 154 3.70 -1.28 17.76
N VAL A 155 4.39 -2.25 17.18
CA VAL A 155 5.22 -3.21 17.90
C VAL A 155 6.56 -3.26 17.21
N GLU A 156 7.64 -3.11 17.98
CA GLU A 156 9.00 -3.10 17.48
C GLU A 156 9.49 -4.52 17.13
N ILE A 157 10.60 -4.63 16.39
CA ILE A 157 11.20 -5.90 15.97
C ILE A 157 11.63 -6.80 17.14
N ASP A 158 11.86 -6.24 18.32
CA ASP A 158 12.15 -6.98 19.56
C ASP A 158 10.90 -7.34 20.38
N GLY A 159 9.70 -6.96 19.89
CA GLY A 159 8.43 -7.19 20.55
C GLY A 159 8.01 -6.06 21.51
N GLU A 160 8.79 -4.99 21.64
CA GLU A 160 8.39 -3.84 22.45
C GLU A 160 7.10 -3.21 21.90
N ARG A 161 6.10 -3.08 22.77
CA ARG A 161 4.85 -2.41 22.41
C ARG A 161 4.98 -0.90 22.54
N LEU A 162 4.89 -0.21 21.42
CA LEU A 162 4.95 1.24 21.32
C LEU A 162 3.54 1.85 21.42
N SER A 163 3.44 3.16 21.19
CA SER A 163 2.13 3.83 21.03
C SER A 163 1.49 3.56 19.65
N PHE A 164 0.25 4.00 19.47
CA PHE A 164 -0.52 3.96 18.23
C PHE A 164 0.26 4.48 17.02
N ASP A 165 0.03 3.87 15.86
CA ASP A 165 0.38 4.52 14.62
C ASP A 165 -0.59 5.70 14.39
N ARG A 166 -0.01 6.86 14.13
CA ARG A 166 -0.68 8.16 14.18
C ARG A 166 -1.13 8.65 12.81
N THR A 167 -0.95 7.85 11.78
CA THR A 167 -1.17 8.26 10.40
C THR A 167 -2.31 7.47 9.77
N VAL A 168 -3.25 8.17 9.12
CA VAL A 168 -4.47 7.58 8.53
C VAL A 168 -4.12 6.57 7.45
N ASN A 169 -3.21 6.89 6.53
CA ASN A 169 -2.81 5.97 5.47
C ASN A 169 -2.13 4.71 6.03
N HIS A 170 -1.38 4.81 7.14
CA HIS A 170 -0.77 3.64 7.77
C HIS A 170 -1.83 2.68 8.30
N GLN A 171 -2.74 3.20 9.14
CA GLN A 171 -3.85 2.42 9.72
C GLN A 171 -4.74 1.80 8.63
N LEU A 172 -5.08 2.56 7.59
CA LEU A 172 -5.87 2.06 6.45
C LEU A 172 -5.15 0.97 5.66
N THR A 173 -3.87 1.16 5.36
CA THR A 173 -3.11 0.19 4.56
C THR A 173 -2.90 -1.11 5.33
N PHE A 174 -2.70 -1.02 6.66
CA PHE A 174 -2.61 -2.17 7.54
C PHE A 174 -3.94 -2.91 7.65
N ALA A 175 -5.06 -2.20 7.85
CA ALA A 175 -6.40 -2.79 7.82
C ALA A 175 -6.68 -3.48 6.48
N ALA A 176 -6.32 -2.83 5.37
CA ALA A 176 -6.47 -3.39 4.04
C ALA A 176 -5.60 -4.64 3.82
N ALA A 177 -4.43 -4.74 4.45
CA ALA A 177 -3.62 -5.96 4.44
C ALA A 177 -4.29 -7.08 5.27
N GLY A 178 -4.87 -6.74 6.42
CA GLY A 178 -5.69 -7.67 7.21
C GLY A 178 -6.90 -8.20 6.45
N ALA A 179 -7.54 -7.37 5.63
CA ALA A 179 -8.67 -7.81 4.79
C ALA A 179 -8.28 -8.92 3.80
N GLU A 180 -7.04 -8.93 3.30
CA GLU A 180 -6.53 -10.00 2.43
C GLU A 180 -6.38 -11.33 3.18
N LEU A 181 -6.25 -11.32 4.52
CA LEU A 181 -6.19 -12.52 5.36
C LEU A 181 -7.56 -13.19 5.55
N LEU A 182 -8.67 -12.48 5.35
CA LEU A 182 -10.03 -13.01 5.60
C LEU A 182 -10.34 -14.31 4.85
N ARG A 183 -9.64 -14.57 3.75
CA ARG A 183 -9.80 -15.81 2.97
C ARG A 183 -9.25 -17.05 3.67
N SER A 184 -8.32 -16.87 4.59
CA SER A 184 -7.66 -17.94 5.34
C SER A 184 -7.90 -17.84 6.85
N VAL A 185 -8.21 -16.64 7.36
CA VAL A 185 -8.20 -16.30 8.78
C VAL A 185 -9.41 -15.43 9.10
N GLU A 186 -10.51 -16.05 9.52
CA GLU A 186 -11.77 -15.34 9.77
C GLU A 186 -11.72 -14.45 11.04
N THR A 187 -10.83 -14.76 12.00
CA THR A 187 -10.69 -14.02 13.26
C THR A 187 -10.26 -12.56 13.08
N VAL A 188 -9.66 -12.19 11.94
CA VAL A 188 -9.31 -10.79 11.63
C VAL A 188 -10.53 -9.93 11.29
N ARG A 189 -11.71 -10.52 11.03
CA ARG A 189 -12.91 -9.77 10.65
C ARG A 189 -13.31 -8.75 11.70
N ASP A 190 -13.41 -9.18 12.94
CA ASP A 190 -13.91 -8.37 14.05
C ASP A 190 -13.11 -7.07 14.31
N PRO A 191 -11.75 -7.08 14.35
CA PRO A 191 -11.00 -5.83 14.46
C PRO A 191 -11.15 -4.94 13.22
N LEU A 192 -11.32 -5.51 12.02
CA LEU A 192 -11.55 -4.75 10.79
C LEU A 192 -12.92 -4.05 10.78
N GLU A 193 -13.99 -4.76 11.16
CA GLU A 193 -15.33 -4.16 11.31
C GLU A 193 -15.32 -3.04 12.35
N THR A 194 -14.70 -3.28 13.51
CA THR A 194 -14.55 -2.26 14.55
C THR A 194 -13.75 -1.05 14.04
N PHE A 195 -12.72 -1.27 13.22
CA PHE A 195 -11.95 -0.20 12.61
C PHE A 195 -12.81 0.63 11.65
N LEU A 196 -13.59 -0.01 10.78
CA LEU A 196 -14.50 0.67 9.85
C LEU A 196 -15.58 1.48 10.59
N ASP A 197 -16.12 0.95 11.69
CA ASP A 197 -17.08 1.65 12.57
C ASP A 197 -16.51 2.92 13.22
N GLN A 198 -15.19 2.96 13.45
CA GLN A 198 -14.51 4.13 14.00
C GLN A 198 -13.87 5.01 12.94
N LEU A 199 -13.72 4.53 11.71
CA LEU A 199 -12.90 5.19 10.69
C LEU A 199 -13.38 6.61 10.41
N GLU A 200 -14.67 6.84 10.23
CA GLU A 200 -15.20 8.18 9.98
C GLU A 200 -14.91 9.16 11.14
N LYS A 201 -14.89 8.67 12.38
CA LYS A 201 -14.58 9.49 13.56
C LYS A 201 -13.09 9.81 13.65
N ASN A 202 -12.24 8.99 13.04
CA ASN A 202 -10.79 9.10 13.09
C ASN A 202 -10.20 9.75 11.83
N MET A 203 -10.88 9.63 10.70
CA MET A 203 -10.48 10.13 9.40
C MET A 203 -11.15 11.47 9.16
N THR A 204 -10.34 12.49 8.95
CA THR A 204 -10.84 13.84 8.65
C THR A 204 -10.50 14.21 7.22
N GLN A 205 -11.37 15.00 6.61
CA GLN A 205 -11.27 15.37 5.20
C GLN A 205 -11.24 16.89 5.06
N ARG A 206 -10.56 17.38 4.03
CA ARG A 206 -10.64 18.77 3.56
C ARG A 206 -11.92 18.95 2.73
N LYS A 207 -12.34 20.21 2.55
CA LYS A 207 -13.55 20.54 1.78
C LYS A 207 -13.53 20.04 0.33
N ASN A 208 -12.34 19.82 -0.23
CA ASN A 208 -12.13 19.37 -1.60
C ASN A 208 -11.93 17.85 -1.71
N GLY A 209 -12.19 17.07 -0.66
CA GLY A 209 -12.08 15.61 -0.71
C GLY A 209 -10.75 15.04 -0.24
N VAL A 210 -9.69 15.86 -0.10
CA VAL A 210 -8.38 15.36 0.34
C VAL A 210 -8.44 14.89 1.79
N ILE A 211 -8.04 13.63 2.02
CA ILE A 211 -8.00 13.03 3.37
C ILE A 211 -6.77 13.53 4.11
N ARG A 212 -6.95 13.94 5.36
CA ARG A 212 -5.87 14.48 6.19
C ARG A 212 -4.93 13.37 6.66
N HIS A 213 -3.68 13.75 6.89
CA HIS A 213 -2.60 12.81 7.16
C HIS A 213 -2.73 12.11 8.53
N TYR A 214 -3.04 12.88 9.57
CA TYR A 214 -3.09 12.36 10.94
C TYR A 214 -4.49 11.88 11.32
N ILE A 215 -4.53 10.81 12.10
CA ILE A 215 -5.76 10.38 12.77
C ILE A 215 -6.22 11.47 13.75
N ASN A 216 -7.53 11.64 13.87
CA ASN A 216 -8.14 12.63 14.76
C ASN A 216 -9.26 12.01 15.62
N PRO A 217 -8.93 11.02 16.48
CA PRO A 217 -9.93 10.40 17.35
C PRO A 217 -10.58 11.40 18.32
N PRO A 218 -11.80 11.14 18.80
CA PRO A 218 -12.47 12.01 19.77
C PRO A 218 -11.63 12.25 21.03
N VAL A 219 -11.43 13.52 21.39
CA VAL A 219 -10.56 13.97 22.51
C VAL A 219 -10.89 13.24 23.83
N SER A 220 -12.18 13.06 24.13
CA SER A 220 -12.64 12.36 25.34
C SER A 220 -12.17 10.89 25.39
N LYS A 221 -12.13 10.20 24.24
CA LYS A 221 -11.60 8.84 24.15
C LYS A 221 -10.09 8.84 24.34
N VAL A 222 -9.37 9.77 23.71
CA VAL A 222 -7.91 9.91 23.84
C VAL A 222 -7.49 10.16 25.28
N ILE A 223 -8.10 11.14 25.97
CA ILE A 223 -7.79 11.42 27.37
C ILE A 223 -7.96 10.16 28.22
N ARG A 224 -9.08 9.45 28.04
CA ARG A 224 -9.36 8.21 28.78
C ARG A 224 -8.34 7.10 28.46
N THR A 225 -7.87 7.00 27.22
CA THR A 225 -6.83 6.02 26.83
C THR A 225 -5.47 6.38 27.44
N VAL A 226 -5.07 7.66 27.41
CA VAL A 226 -3.79 8.11 27.97
C VAL A 226 -3.76 8.00 29.50
N LEU A 227 -4.86 8.32 30.18
CA LEU A 227 -4.96 8.15 31.64
C LEU A 227 -4.84 6.67 32.06
N GLY A 228 -5.27 5.74 31.20
CA GLY A 228 -5.14 4.31 31.45
C GLY A 228 -3.74 3.77 31.14
N GLN A 229 -3.05 4.34 30.15
CA GLN A 229 -1.73 3.91 29.70
C GLN A 229 -0.88 5.12 29.25
N PRO A 230 0.03 5.62 30.12
CA PRO A 230 0.79 6.84 29.85
C PRO A 230 1.64 6.83 28.57
N ARG A 231 2.07 5.64 28.12
CA ARG A 231 2.80 5.46 26.84
C ARG A 231 2.04 6.02 25.63
N HIS A 232 0.73 6.20 25.74
CA HIS A 232 -0.13 6.76 24.70
C HIS A 232 -0.18 8.29 24.64
N TRP A 233 0.61 8.97 25.48
CA TRP A 233 0.76 10.43 25.46
C TRP A 233 0.99 11.05 24.04
N PRO A 234 1.73 10.41 23.11
CA PRO A 234 1.90 10.94 21.75
C PRO A 234 0.58 11.18 20.98
N LEU A 235 -0.53 10.53 21.36
CA LEU A 235 -1.85 10.81 20.80
C LEU A 235 -2.39 12.20 21.19
N LEU A 236 -2.13 12.68 22.42
CA LEU A 236 -2.54 14.02 22.83
C LEU A 236 -1.76 15.09 22.06
N TRP A 237 -0.47 14.86 21.85
CA TRP A 237 0.34 15.73 20.99
C TRP A 237 -0.21 15.81 19.57
N ASN A 238 -0.74 14.70 19.05
CA ASN A 238 -1.37 14.64 17.73
C ASN A 238 -2.58 15.57 17.60
N ILE A 239 -3.42 15.66 18.63
CA ILE A 239 -4.59 16.57 18.63
C ILE A 239 -4.13 18.03 18.52
N LEU A 240 -3.09 18.40 19.28
CA LEU A 240 -2.52 19.75 19.23
C LEU A 240 -1.86 20.03 17.87
N ALA A 241 -1.05 19.08 17.39
CA ALA A 241 -0.36 19.16 16.11
C ALA A 241 -1.35 19.20 14.94
N PHE A 242 -2.50 18.52 15.02
CA PHE A 242 -3.56 18.53 14.01
C PHE A 242 -4.11 19.94 13.77
N GLY A 243 -4.36 20.69 14.84
CA GLY A 243 -4.80 22.09 14.75
C GLY A 243 -3.79 22.97 14.04
N TYR A 244 -2.51 22.84 14.40
CA TYR A 244 -1.41 23.60 13.78
C TYR A 244 -1.17 23.22 12.31
N HIS A 245 -1.08 21.92 12.02
CA HIS A 245 -0.76 21.42 10.67
C HIS A 245 -1.90 21.55 9.67
N SER A 246 -3.14 21.80 10.13
CA SER A 246 -4.28 22.05 9.26
C SER A 246 -4.04 23.19 8.25
N PHE A 247 -3.14 24.12 8.58
CA PHE A 247 -2.78 25.30 7.78
C PHE A 247 -1.48 25.16 6.98
N SER A 248 -0.79 24.01 7.03
CA SER A 248 0.50 23.81 6.34
C SER A 248 0.30 23.34 4.89
N GLU A 249 0.79 24.12 3.94
CA GLU A 249 0.80 23.74 2.51
C GLU A 249 1.71 22.53 2.23
N GLU A 250 2.85 22.40 2.93
CA GLU A 250 3.72 21.22 2.81
C GLU A 250 2.98 19.94 3.24
N ARG A 251 2.21 20.03 4.34
CA ARG A 251 1.38 18.91 4.80
C ARG A 251 0.29 18.58 3.80
N ARG A 252 -0.39 19.61 3.26
CA ARG A 252 -1.40 19.43 2.21
C ARG A 252 -0.80 18.71 0.99
N ARG A 253 0.42 19.07 0.56
CA ARG A 253 1.12 18.39 -0.54
C ARG A 253 1.35 16.91 -0.24
N LYS A 254 1.76 16.56 0.98
CA LYS A 254 1.90 15.17 1.42
C LYS A 254 0.57 14.42 1.41
N GLU A 255 -0.50 15.05 1.90
CA GLU A 255 -1.86 14.47 1.90
C GLU A 255 -2.36 14.17 0.48
N ILE A 256 -2.13 15.09 -0.47
CA ILE A 256 -2.44 14.89 -1.88
C ILE A 256 -1.63 13.71 -2.45
N GLY A 257 -0.33 13.66 -2.17
CA GLY A 257 0.55 12.57 -2.63
C GLY A 257 0.15 11.19 -2.11
N TYR A 258 -0.37 11.10 -0.88
CA TYR A 258 -0.81 9.83 -0.28
C TYR A 258 -2.26 9.44 -0.60
N LEU A 259 -3.03 10.31 -1.23
CA LEU A 259 -4.43 10.02 -1.54
C LEU A 259 -4.62 8.78 -2.44
N PRO A 260 -3.79 8.52 -3.48
CA PRO A 260 -3.81 7.26 -4.23
C PRO A 260 -3.75 6.01 -3.34
N VAL A 261 -2.80 5.98 -2.39
CA VAL A 261 -2.61 4.87 -1.44
C VAL A 261 -3.83 4.69 -0.53
N VAL A 262 -4.39 5.81 -0.06
CA VAL A 262 -5.58 5.82 0.79
C VAL A 262 -6.79 5.25 0.06
N VAL A 263 -7.07 5.74 -1.15
CA VAL A 263 -8.22 5.28 -1.95
C VAL A 263 -8.05 3.81 -2.37
N SER A 264 -6.83 3.39 -2.70
CA SER A 264 -6.51 1.98 -2.96
C SER A 264 -6.79 1.09 -1.75
N SER A 265 -6.43 1.55 -0.54
CA SER A 265 -6.68 0.82 0.71
C SER A 265 -8.18 0.74 1.04
N LEU A 266 -8.92 1.85 0.86
CA LEU A 266 -10.37 1.88 1.01
C LEU A 266 -11.07 0.92 0.04
N ALA A 267 -10.61 0.85 -1.21
CA ALA A 267 -11.16 -0.06 -2.21
C ALA A 267 -10.97 -1.55 -1.85
N ARG A 268 -9.83 -1.91 -1.25
CA ARG A 268 -9.60 -3.27 -0.73
C ARG A 268 -10.58 -3.61 0.38
N LEU A 269 -10.76 -2.70 1.34
CA LEU A 269 -11.73 -2.86 2.42
C LEU A 269 -13.17 -2.93 1.88
N HIS A 270 -13.53 -2.07 0.92
CA HIS A 270 -14.85 -2.06 0.31
C HIS A 270 -15.19 -3.41 -0.36
N ARG A 271 -14.22 -4.06 -1.01
CA ARG A 271 -14.47 -5.37 -1.63
C ARG A 271 -14.81 -6.48 -0.64
N GLU A 272 -14.20 -6.45 0.55
CA GLU A 272 -14.42 -7.48 1.58
C GLU A 272 -15.59 -7.12 2.51
N PHE A 273 -16.00 -5.84 2.55
CA PHE A 273 -17.09 -5.33 3.38
C PHE A 273 -18.07 -4.46 2.57
N PRO A 274 -18.62 -4.89 1.43
CA PRO A 274 -19.35 -4.01 0.50
C PRO A 274 -20.61 -3.39 1.10
N ASP A 275 -21.23 -4.04 2.09
CA ASP A 275 -22.47 -3.59 2.72
C ASP A 275 -22.27 -2.69 3.96
N HIS A 276 -21.01 -2.37 4.31
CA HIS A 276 -20.72 -1.56 5.50
C HIS A 276 -21.22 -0.12 5.35
N GLU A 277 -21.83 0.44 6.42
CA GLU A 277 -22.48 1.76 6.39
C GLU A 277 -21.55 2.92 6.01
N LEU A 278 -20.25 2.77 6.25
CA LEU A 278 -19.21 3.74 5.91
C LEU A 278 -19.32 4.21 4.44
N TRP A 279 -19.61 3.30 3.52
CA TRP A 279 -19.63 3.60 2.08
C TRP A 279 -20.81 4.48 1.67
N GLN A 280 -21.83 4.60 2.51
CA GLN A 280 -23.03 5.41 2.24
C GLN A 280 -22.87 6.88 2.66
N ARG A 281 -21.76 7.25 3.31
CA ARG A 281 -21.58 8.57 3.94
C ARG A 281 -21.01 9.66 3.01
N GLY A 282 -20.77 9.35 1.72
CA GLY A 282 -20.36 10.30 0.68
C GLY A 282 -18.94 10.87 0.79
N SER A 283 -18.31 10.83 1.97
CA SER A 283 -16.94 11.32 2.18
C SER A 283 -15.91 10.61 1.30
N ILE A 284 -16.11 9.30 1.08
CA ILE A 284 -15.23 8.50 0.22
C ILE A 284 -15.43 8.87 -1.24
N ASP A 285 -16.66 9.11 -1.68
CA ASP A 285 -16.94 9.54 -3.05
C ASP A 285 -16.21 10.84 -3.37
N THR A 286 -16.23 11.83 -2.47
CA THR A 286 -15.50 13.09 -2.67
C THR A 286 -13.98 12.89 -2.76
N ALA A 287 -13.43 11.92 -2.02
CA ALA A 287 -12.00 11.58 -2.11
C ALA A 287 -11.65 10.93 -3.46
N VAL A 288 -12.52 10.06 -3.97
CA VAL A 288 -12.38 9.41 -5.28
C VAL A 288 -12.54 10.42 -6.41
N GLU A 289 -13.55 11.30 -6.33
CA GLU A 289 -13.79 12.38 -7.30
C GLU A 289 -12.56 13.29 -7.45
N TYR A 290 -11.89 13.63 -6.34
CA TYR A 290 -10.67 14.44 -6.36
C TYR A 290 -9.54 13.80 -7.19
N LEU A 291 -9.39 12.47 -7.19
CA LEU A 291 -8.41 11.77 -8.02
C LEU A 291 -8.71 11.92 -9.53
N THR A 292 -9.96 12.20 -9.88
CA THR A 292 -10.42 12.29 -11.27
C THR A 292 -10.66 13.73 -11.75
N SER A 293 -10.61 14.72 -10.85
CA SER A 293 -10.88 16.10 -11.22
C SER A 293 -9.78 16.63 -12.14
N ARG A 294 -10.21 17.24 -13.26
CA ARG A 294 -9.35 17.80 -14.30
C ARG A 294 -8.87 19.22 -13.99
N ASP A 295 -9.31 19.78 -12.87
CA ASP A 295 -8.85 21.09 -12.44
C ASP A 295 -7.37 21.05 -12.02
N SER A 296 -6.77 22.23 -11.91
CA SER A 296 -5.39 22.40 -11.41
C SER A 296 -5.22 21.95 -9.96
N ASP A 297 -6.27 21.44 -9.31
CA ASP A 297 -6.29 21.05 -7.92
C ASP A 297 -6.34 19.53 -7.71
N GLY A 298 -6.85 18.71 -8.64
CA GLY A 298 -6.95 17.24 -8.49
C GLY A 298 -5.86 16.42 -9.21
N ALA A 299 -6.24 15.68 -10.26
CA ALA A 299 -5.37 14.71 -10.95
C ALA A 299 -4.03 15.29 -11.42
N TYR A 300 -4.02 16.58 -11.80
CA TYR A 300 -2.81 17.31 -12.13
C TYR A 300 -1.87 17.49 -10.92
N ARG A 301 -2.42 17.85 -9.75
CA ARG A 301 -1.62 18.00 -8.52
C ARG A 301 -1.10 16.68 -8.01
N ILE A 302 -1.85 15.60 -8.15
CA ILE A 302 -1.39 14.28 -7.71
C ILE A 302 -0.12 13.86 -8.44
N ARG A 303 -0.04 14.14 -9.76
CA ARG A 303 1.15 13.85 -10.57
C ARG A 303 2.33 14.79 -10.32
N THR A 304 2.07 16.01 -9.88
CA THR A 304 3.11 17.04 -9.67
C THR A 304 3.49 17.22 -8.20
N ALA A 305 2.71 16.68 -7.26
CA ALA A 305 3.08 16.60 -5.87
C ALA A 305 4.31 15.70 -5.74
N ALA A 306 5.25 16.06 -4.86
CA ALA A 306 6.43 15.26 -4.59
C ALA A 306 6.01 13.84 -4.16
N SER A 307 6.10 12.90 -5.10
CA SER A 307 5.66 11.51 -4.96
C SER A 307 6.84 10.56 -4.75
N GLY A 308 8.10 11.04 -4.87
CA GLY A 308 9.28 10.21 -4.73
C GLY A 308 9.24 9.05 -5.73
N SER A 309 9.31 7.82 -5.23
CA SER A 309 9.20 6.58 -6.02
C SER A 309 7.76 6.08 -6.24
N MET A 310 6.75 6.81 -5.75
CA MET A 310 5.35 6.41 -5.94
C MET A 310 4.89 6.57 -7.40
N LEU A 311 3.98 5.69 -7.81
CA LEU A 311 3.33 5.68 -9.12
C LEU A 311 1.85 5.98 -8.90
N PRO A 312 1.45 7.26 -8.83
CA PRO A 312 0.14 7.64 -8.33
C PRO A 312 -1.00 7.11 -9.20
N GLY A 313 -0.81 6.96 -10.51
CA GLY A 313 -1.80 6.39 -11.40
C GLY A 313 -1.99 4.89 -11.22
N ILE A 314 -0.90 4.13 -11.06
CA ILE A 314 -0.94 2.69 -10.71
C ILE A 314 -1.53 2.49 -9.31
N GLU A 315 -1.12 3.30 -8.33
CA GLU A 315 -1.62 3.20 -6.95
C GLU A 315 -3.11 3.55 -6.86
N ALA A 316 -3.55 4.63 -7.51
CA ALA A 316 -4.96 5.03 -7.55
C ALA A 316 -5.82 4.10 -8.40
N GLY A 317 -5.23 3.48 -9.43
CA GLY A 317 -5.95 2.75 -10.47
C GLY A 317 -6.89 1.69 -9.91
N TYR A 318 -6.42 0.86 -8.98
CA TYR A 318 -7.29 -0.16 -8.36
C TYR A 318 -8.45 0.47 -7.58
N GLY A 319 -8.20 1.57 -6.89
CA GLY A 319 -9.24 2.30 -6.17
C GLY A 319 -10.32 2.82 -7.11
N LEU A 320 -9.92 3.49 -8.17
CA LEU A 320 -10.82 4.00 -9.21
C LEU A 320 -11.62 2.87 -9.88
N PHE A 321 -10.99 1.73 -10.14
CA PHE A 321 -11.65 0.55 -10.69
C PHE A 321 -12.80 0.06 -9.78
N VAL A 322 -12.52 -0.14 -8.49
CA VAL A 322 -13.52 -0.64 -7.52
C VAL A 322 -14.68 0.33 -7.35
N PHE A 323 -14.42 1.63 -7.37
CA PHE A 323 -15.45 2.66 -7.24
C PHE A 323 -16.11 3.07 -8.57
N GLY A 324 -15.86 2.34 -9.67
CA GLY A 324 -16.59 2.51 -10.94
C GLY A 324 -16.06 3.58 -11.90
N TYR A 325 -14.88 4.13 -11.66
CA TYR A 325 -14.23 5.17 -12.48
C TYR A 325 -13.28 4.56 -13.53
N MET A 326 -13.84 3.76 -14.45
CA MET A 326 -13.06 2.95 -15.39
C MET A 326 -12.18 3.74 -16.36
N ASP A 327 -12.69 4.82 -16.96
CA ASP A 327 -11.90 5.62 -17.91
C ASP A 327 -10.76 6.37 -17.21
N PRO A 328 -10.99 7.12 -16.10
CA PRO A 328 -9.90 7.72 -15.32
C PRO A 328 -8.88 6.70 -14.81
N CYS A 329 -9.33 5.51 -14.39
CA CYS A 329 -8.46 4.41 -13.99
C CYS A 329 -7.47 4.04 -15.11
N ARG A 330 -7.97 3.78 -16.32
CA ARG A 330 -7.13 3.41 -17.47
C ARG A 330 -6.19 4.53 -17.88
N ASP A 331 -6.68 5.77 -17.92
CA ASP A 331 -5.89 6.94 -18.32
C ASP A 331 -4.72 7.20 -17.36
N LEU A 332 -4.95 7.08 -16.05
CA LEU A 332 -3.90 7.29 -15.05
C LEU A 332 -2.86 6.18 -15.04
N ILE A 333 -3.28 4.90 -15.13
CA ILE A 333 -2.34 3.80 -15.26
C ILE A 333 -1.52 3.94 -16.54
N ALA A 334 -2.17 4.27 -17.67
CA ALA A 334 -1.48 4.50 -18.94
C ALA A 334 -0.43 5.60 -18.82
N ALA A 335 -0.72 6.70 -18.12
CA ALA A 335 0.24 7.77 -17.90
C ALA A 335 1.49 7.27 -17.17
N ASP A 336 1.34 6.55 -16.05
CA ASP A 336 2.47 6.01 -15.30
C ASP A 336 3.29 5.01 -16.12
N ILE A 337 2.64 4.09 -16.85
CA ILE A 337 3.34 3.13 -17.73
C ILE A 337 4.08 3.86 -18.85
N SER A 338 3.43 4.82 -19.51
CA SER A 338 4.03 5.59 -20.60
C SER A 338 5.15 6.52 -20.15
N GLU A 339 5.23 6.86 -18.87
CA GLU A 339 6.32 7.66 -18.30
C GLU A 339 7.45 6.80 -17.73
N HIS A 340 7.13 5.70 -17.05
CA HIS A 340 8.09 4.96 -16.21
C HIS A 340 8.46 3.56 -16.68
N PHE A 341 7.69 2.93 -17.57
CA PHE A 341 8.00 1.58 -18.03
C PHE A 341 9.10 1.57 -19.10
N ASP A 342 10.21 0.89 -18.81
CA ASP A 342 11.24 0.54 -19.78
C ASP A 342 10.85 -0.78 -20.46
N ALA A 343 10.51 -0.71 -21.74
CA ALA A 343 10.05 -1.87 -22.50
C ALA A 343 11.17 -2.87 -22.84
N GLU A 344 12.44 -2.44 -22.85
CA GLU A 344 13.59 -3.31 -23.09
C GLU A 344 13.94 -4.09 -21.83
N ARG A 345 13.90 -3.41 -20.67
CA ARG A 345 14.20 -4.03 -19.37
C ARG A 345 13.00 -4.73 -18.74
N GLY A 346 11.78 -4.36 -19.12
CA GLY A 346 10.55 -4.89 -18.52
C GLY A 346 10.23 -4.35 -17.13
N LEU A 347 10.84 -3.24 -16.72
CA LEU A 347 10.75 -2.69 -15.35
C LEU A 347 10.19 -1.26 -15.34
N LEU A 348 9.71 -0.79 -14.18
CA LEU A 348 9.28 0.60 -13.97
C LEU A 348 10.44 1.41 -13.40
N ASP A 349 11.51 1.55 -14.18
CA ASP A 349 12.75 2.22 -13.78
C ASP A 349 13.11 3.42 -14.66
N ARG A 350 12.31 3.71 -15.70
CA ARG A 350 12.53 4.90 -16.54
C ARG A 350 12.15 6.17 -15.78
N ASN A 351 13.04 7.15 -15.78
CA ASN A 351 12.88 8.41 -15.04
C ASN A 351 12.65 8.21 -13.52
N ALA A 352 13.05 7.07 -12.97
CA ALA A 352 12.88 6.77 -11.56
C ALA A 352 13.92 7.49 -10.70
N THR A 353 13.48 8.09 -9.59
CA THR A 353 14.36 8.57 -8.53
C THR A 353 14.93 7.40 -7.72
N ASP A 354 14.11 6.37 -7.51
CA ASP A 354 14.49 5.07 -6.98
C ASP A 354 13.91 3.96 -7.88
N PRO A 355 14.72 3.45 -8.83
CA PRO A 355 14.27 2.44 -9.79
C PRO A 355 13.91 1.10 -9.14
N ILE A 356 14.49 0.76 -7.98
CA ILE A 356 14.21 -0.50 -7.29
C ILE A 356 12.82 -0.44 -6.65
N SER A 357 12.55 0.60 -5.86
CA SER A 357 11.24 0.77 -5.23
C SER A 357 10.14 0.95 -6.27
N GLN A 358 10.37 1.81 -7.28
CA GLN A 358 9.38 2.06 -8.33
C GLN A 358 9.06 0.80 -9.16
N SER A 359 10.07 0.01 -9.54
CA SER A 359 9.85 -1.27 -10.25
C SER A 359 8.99 -2.25 -9.47
N SER A 360 9.21 -2.33 -8.16
CA SER A 360 8.44 -3.24 -7.30
C SER A 360 6.94 -2.88 -7.27
N LYS A 361 6.56 -1.62 -7.53
CA LYS A 361 5.16 -1.14 -7.48
C LYS A 361 4.23 -1.76 -8.52
N ILE A 362 4.76 -2.49 -9.51
CA ILE A 362 3.96 -3.26 -10.47
C ILE A 362 2.97 -4.20 -9.77
N TYR A 363 3.27 -4.64 -8.53
CA TYR A 363 2.41 -5.48 -7.72
C TYR A 363 0.99 -4.91 -7.53
N ASN A 364 0.80 -3.58 -7.61
CA ASN A 364 -0.53 -2.99 -7.50
C ASN A 364 -1.45 -3.40 -8.67
N LEU A 365 -0.87 -3.73 -9.84
CA LEU A 365 -1.64 -4.26 -10.96
C LEU A 365 -2.10 -5.71 -10.72
N ALA A 366 -1.45 -6.46 -9.80
CA ALA A 366 -1.86 -7.83 -9.45
C ALA A 366 -3.24 -7.89 -8.77
N LEU A 367 -3.74 -6.75 -8.28
CA LEU A 367 -5.04 -6.61 -7.61
C LEU A 367 -6.22 -6.66 -8.56
N PHE A 368 -6.00 -6.34 -9.85
CA PHE A 368 -7.07 -6.33 -10.84
C PHE A 368 -7.59 -7.76 -11.04
N PRO A 369 -8.91 -7.97 -10.98
CA PRO A 369 -9.50 -9.30 -11.09
C PRO A 369 -9.42 -9.86 -12.52
N ASP A 370 -9.44 -8.97 -13.52
CA ASP A 370 -9.45 -9.34 -14.94
C ASP A 370 -8.03 -9.27 -15.53
N PRO A 371 -7.42 -10.41 -15.92
CA PRO A 371 -6.12 -10.43 -16.59
C PRO A 371 -6.17 -9.75 -17.97
N GLN A 372 -7.35 -9.57 -18.56
CA GLN A 372 -7.55 -8.89 -19.84
C GLN A 372 -7.79 -7.39 -19.70
N PHE A 373 -7.63 -6.80 -18.50
CA PHE A 373 -7.67 -5.36 -18.35
C PHE A 373 -6.62 -4.70 -19.24
N THR A 374 -7.09 -4.00 -20.28
CA THR A 374 -6.25 -3.39 -21.31
C THR A 374 -5.88 -1.94 -21.00
N ILE A 375 -4.62 -1.60 -21.22
CA ILE A 375 -4.08 -0.25 -21.11
C ILE A 375 -3.69 0.19 -22.51
N ARG A 376 -4.08 1.42 -22.89
CA ARG A 376 -3.74 2.01 -24.18
C ARG A 376 -2.50 2.89 -23.99
N LEU A 377 -1.39 2.51 -24.60
CA LEU A 377 -0.11 3.23 -24.56
C LEU A 377 0.05 4.20 -25.73
#